data_AF-A0A7C1C3M9-F1
#
_entry.id   AF-A0A7C1C3M9-F1
#
_cell.length_a   1.000
_cell.length_b   1.000
_cell.length_c   1.000
_cell.angle_alpha   90.00
_cell.angle_beta   90.00
_cell.angle_gamma   90.00
#
_symmetry.space_group_name_H-M   'P 1'
#
loop_
_entity.id
_entity.type
_entity.pdbx_description
1 polymer ?
#
loop_
_entity_poly.entity_id
_entity_poly.type
_entity_poly.pdbx_seq_one_letter_code
_entity_poly.pdbx_strand_id
1 'polypeptide(L)'
;PLEFKTALLFAVLFVLFAIVTKYVLETFGAQGLDVLSLVVGVTDIDPFLMSLFTGKYQIELQEIARATLIAVSSNNLMKLGYALVLGNTSIRKPLITGFSIIIAASVVAIFLL
;
A
#
# COMPACT_ATOMS: atom_id res chain seq x y z
N PRO A 1 17.16 5.34 23.31
CA PRO A 1 16.42 6.22 22.38
C PRO A 1 15.06 5.61 22.05
N LEU A 2 13.96 6.27 22.43
CA LEU A 2 12.57 5.77 22.28
C LEU A 2 12.21 5.30 20.86
N GLU A 3 12.94 5.74 19.84
CA GLU A 3 12.74 5.40 18.43
C GLU A 3 13.38 4.09 17.97
N PHE A 4 14.32 3.52 18.74
CA PHE A 4 15.04 2.30 18.33
C PHE A 4 14.10 1.09 18.18
N LYS A 5 13.09 0.98 19.06
CA LYS A 5 12.10 -0.10 19.00
C LYS A 5 11.25 -0.01 17.72
N THR A 6 10.81 1.19 17.36
CA THR A 6 10.01 1.42 16.15
C THR A 6 10.82 1.20 14.88
N ALA A 7 12.08 1.67 14.85
CA ALA A 7 12.99 1.43 13.75
C ALA A 7 13.28 -0.07 13.56
N LEU A 8 13.44 -0.82 14.65
CA LEU A 8 13.62 -2.26 14.60
C LEU A 8 12.37 -2.96 14.04
N LEU A 9 11.16 -2.55 14.45
CA LEU A 9 9.92 -3.08 13.89
C LEU A 9 9.81 -2.81 12.39
N PHE A 10 10.11 -1.59 11.95
CA PHE A 10 10.13 -1.24 10.53
C PHE A 10 11.11 -2.13 9.74
N ALA A 11 12.33 -2.33 10.26
CA ALA A 11 13.32 -3.17 9.62
C ALA A 11 12.85 -4.64 9.51
N VAL A 12 12.21 -5.17 10.55
CA VAL A 12 11.64 -6.53 10.52
C VAL A 12 10.51 -6.63 9.50
N LEU A 13 9.58 -5.67 9.47
CA LEU A 13 8.48 -5.64 8.50
C LEU A 13 9.00 -5.50 7.06
N PHE A 14 10.01 -4.67 6.84
CA PHE A 14 10.65 -4.52 5.54
C PHE A 14 11.23 -5.86 5.04
N VAL A 15 11.98 -6.57 5.89
CA VAL A 15 12.54 -7.89 5.55
C VAL A 15 11.45 -8.92 5.31
N LEU A 16 10.42 -8.93 6.17
CA LEU A 16 9.26 -9.80 6.01
C LEU A 16 8.60 -9.59 4.66
N PHE A 17 8.30 -8.34 4.29
CA PHE A 17 7.69 -8.03 3.00
C PHE A 17 8.60 -8.32 1.82
N ALA A 18 9.92 -8.16 1.94
CA ALA A 18 10.84 -8.57 0.89
C ALA A 18 10.75 -10.08 0.62
N ILE A 19 10.71 -10.89 1.68
CA ILE A 19 10.58 -12.35 1.57
C ILE A 19 9.22 -12.73 0.97
N VAL A 20 8.13 -12.17 1.51
CA VAL A 20 6.76 -12.46 1.05
C VAL A 20 6.57 -12.02 -0.40
N THR A 21 7.03 -10.82 -0.78
CA THR A 21 6.93 -10.29 -2.14
C THR A 21 7.67 -11.18 -3.13
N LYS A 22 8.90 -11.59 -2.79
CA LYS A 22 9.66 -12.54 -3.61
C LYS A 22 8.88 -13.84 -3.84
N TYR A 23 8.39 -14.44 -2.76
CA TYR A 23 7.63 -15.68 -2.81
C TYR A 23 6.35 -15.55 -3.66
N VAL A 24 5.62 -14.45 -3.49
CA VAL A 24 4.40 -14.17 -4.24
C VAL A 24 4.69 -14.00 -5.72
N LEU A 25 5.74 -13.27 -6.08
CA LEU A 25 6.15 -13.10 -7.47
C LEU A 25 6.59 -14.41 -8.12
N GLU A 26 7.38 -15.24 -7.42
CA GLU A 26 7.82 -16.54 -7.95
C GLU A 26 6.68 -17.54 -8.11
N THR A 27 5.63 -17.46 -7.28
CA THR A 27 4.53 -18.43 -7.28
C THR A 27 3.31 -18.00 -8.09
N PHE A 28 2.98 -16.70 -8.04
CA PHE A 28 1.73 -16.13 -8.57
C PHE A 28 1.95 -14.97 -9.55
N GLY A 29 3.20 -14.53 -9.74
CA GLY A 29 3.54 -13.43 -10.63
C GLY A 29 2.89 -12.10 -10.25
N ALA A 30 2.69 -11.27 -11.27
CA ALA A 30 2.12 -9.92 -11.18
C ALA A 30 0.77 -9.85 -10.47
N GLN A 31 -0.13 -10.78 -10.79
CA GLN A 31 -1.48 -10.83 -10.20
C GLN A 31 -1.41 -11.12 -8.70
N GLY A 32 -0.46 -11.97 -8.29
CA GLY A 32 -0.20 -12.19 -6.87
C GLY A 32 0.26 -10.91 -6.17
N LEU A 33 1.12 -10.12 -6.83
CA LEU A 33 1.58 -8.85 -6.29
C LEU A 33 0.44 -7.85 -6.12
N ASP A 34 -0.51 -7.77 -7.06
CA ASP A 34 -1.70 -6.93 -6.93
C ASP A 34 -2.54 -7.29 -5.69
N VAL A 35 -2.75 -8.59 -5.47
CA VAL A 35 -3.50 -9.09 -4.30
C VAL A 35 -2.74 -8.79 -3.01
N LEU A 36 -1.43 -9.03 -3.00
CA LEU A 36 -0.57 -8.70 -1.86
C LEU A 36 -0.66 -7.20 -1.54
N SER A 37 -0.55 -6.33 -2.54
CA SER A 37 -0.68 -4.88 -2.39
C SER A 37 -2.03 -4.47 -1.79
N LEU A 38 -3.12 -5.11 -2.22
CA LEU A 38 -4.45 -4.83 -1.68
C LEU A 38 -4.52 -5.15 -0.18
N VAL A 39 -4.00 -6.32 0.21
CA VAL A 39 -3.98 -6.79 1.60
C VAL A 39 -3.08 -5.91 2.47
N VAL A 40 -1.88 -5.59 2.00
CA VAL A 40 -0.93 -4.75 2.74
C VAL A 40 -1.43 -3.33 2.92
N GLY A 41 -2.23 -2.81 1.98
CA GLY A 41 -2.89 -1.53 2.11
C GLY A 41 -3.77 -1.39 3.36
N VAL A 42 -4.21 -2.50 3.96
CA VAL A 42 -4.96 -2.48 5.22
C VAL A 42 -4.07 -2.16 6.44
N THR A 43 -2.75 -2.28 6.26
CA THR A 43 -1.70 -2.18 7.29
C THR A 43 -0.76 -0.99 7.00
N ASP A 44 0.43 -0.98 7.60
CA ASP A 44 1.48 -0.01 7.27
C ASP A 44 2.13 -0.37 5.94
N ILE A 45 1.87 0.45 4.92
CA ILE A 45 2.35 0.23 3.55
C ILE A 45 3.83 0.58 3.38
N ASP A 46 4.43 1.35 4.28
CA ASP A 46 5.75 1.94 4.08
C ASP A 46 6.87 0.87 4.03
N PRO A 47 6.93 -0.11 4.97
CA PRO A 47 7.93 -1.18 4.88
C PRO A 47 7.77 -2.02 3.61
N PHE A 48 6.53 -2.24 3.15
CA PHE A 48 6.26 -2.99 1.92
C PHE A 48 6.71 -2.24 0.68
N LEU A 49 6.28 -0.98 0.51
CA LEU A 49 6.66 -0.17 -0.65
C LEU A 49 8.17 0.00 -0.72
N MET A 50 8.83 0.24 0.42
CA MET A 50 10.29 0.30 0.46
C MET A 50 10.92 -1.03 0.04
N SER A 51 10.37 -2.17 0.48
CA SER A 51 10.86 -3.49 0.05
C SER A 51 10.63 -3.76 -1.44
N LEU A 52 9.55 -3.23 -2.01
CA LEU A 52 9.21 -3.34 -3.42
C LEU A 52 10.14 -2.49 -4.29
N PHE A 53 10.40 -1.25 -3.89
CA PHE A 53 11.22 -0.29 -4.65
C PHE A 53 12.71 -0.61 -4.61
N THR A 54 13.19 -1.16 -3.49
CA THR A 54 14.61 -1.48 -3.32
C THR A 54 14.95 -2.93 -3.64
N GLY A 55 13.93 -3.79 -3.73
CA GLY A 55 14.10 -5.18 -4.08
C GLY A 55 14.47 -5.35 -5.56
N LYS A 56 15.42 -6.27 -5.82
CA LYS A 56 15.87 -6.61 -7.18
C LYS A 56 15.00 -7.72 -7.78
N TYR A 57 13.70 -7.47 -7.88
CA TYR A 57 12.76 -8.40 -8.50
C TYR A 57 12.83 -8.28 -10.03
N GLN A 58 12.57 -9.39 -10.73
CA GLN A 58 12.48 -9.39 -12.19
C GLN A 58 11.05 -9.02 -12.63
N ILE A 59 10.64 -7.80 -12.31
CA ILE A 59 9.31 -7.25 -12.64
C ILE A 59 9.44 -5.92 -13.37
N GLU A 60 8.46 -5.62 -14.21
CA GLU A 60 8.45 -4.36 -14.96
C GLU A 60 8.06 -3.18 -14.07
N LEU A 61 8.52 -1.98 -14.44
CA LEU A 61 8.19 -0.74 -13.73
C LEU A 61 6.67 -0.49 -13.68
N GLN A 62 5.95 -0.93 -14.71
CA GLN A 62 4.49 -0.84 -14.79
C GLN A 62 3.83 -1.66 -13.68
N GLU A 63 4.33 -2.85 -13.36
CA GLU A 63 3.81 -3.68 -12.27
C GLU A 63 4.11 -3.08 -10.90
N ILE A 64 5.30 -2.50 -10.71
CA ILE A 64 5.66 -1.78 -9.49
C ILE A 64 4.72 -0.58 -9.29
N ALA A 65 4.45 0.19 -10.34
CA ALA A 65 3.55 1.33 -10.29
C ALA A 65 2.11 0.90 -9.96
N ARG A 66 1.62 -0.16 -10.62
CA ARG A 66 0.28 -0.71 -10.41
C ARG A 66 0.10 -1.24 -8.99
N ALA A 67 1.04 -2.06 -8.51
CA ALA A 67 1.08 -2.56 -7.14
C ALA A 67 1.12 -1.42 -6.10
N THR A 68 1.87 -0.36 -6.37
CA THR A 68 1.93 0.83 -5.50
C THR A 68 0.59 1.54 -5.43
N LEU A 69 -0.04 1.79 -6.57
CA LEU A 69 -1.34 2.46 -6.62
C LEU A 69 -2.42 1.64 -5.93
N ILE A 70 -2.40 0.31 -6.05
CA ILE A 70 -3.32 -0.58 -5.34
C ILE A 70 -3.11 -0.46 -3.82
N ALA A 71 -1.87 -0.56 -3.34
CA ALA A 71 -1.55 -0.46 -1.91
C ALA A 71 -1.93 0.91 -1.33
N VAL A 72 -1.61 2.00 -2.04
CA VAL A 72 -1.97 3.37 -1.63
C VAL A 72 -3.49 3.55 -1.62
N SER A 73 -4.21 3.05 -2.63
CA SER A 73 -5.67 3.15 -2.69
C SER A 73 -6.34 2.41 -1.53
N SER A 74 -5.87 1.19 -1.23
CA SER A 74 -6.34 0.39 -0.09
C SER A 74 -6.07 1.08 1.25
N ASN A 75 -4.87 1.66 1.44
CA ASN A 75 -4.56 2.44 2.65
C ASN A 75 -5.39 3.72 2.77
N ASN A 76 -5.66 4.39 1.65
CA ASN A 76 -6.52 5.56 1.63
C ASN A 76 -7.97 5.22 2.01
N LEU A 77 -8.48 4.06 1.60
CA LEU A 77 -9.78 3.56 2.05
C LEU A 77 -9.80 3.35 3.57
N MET A 78 -8.77 2.73 4.14
CA MET A 78 -8.67 2.54 5.60
C MET A 78 -8.59 3.89 6.33
N LYS A 79 -7.75 4.81 5.87
CA LYS A 79 -7.62 6.17 6.44
C LYS A 79 -8.95 6.92 6.41
N LEU A 80 -9.70 6.84 5.31
CA LEU A 80 -11.04 7.40 5.23
C LEU A 80 -11.97 6.75 6.25
N GLY A 81 -11.98 5.41 6.34
CA GLY A 81 -12.77 4.67 7.32
C GLY A 81 -12.48 5.13 8.76
N TYR A 82 -11.21 5.16 9.16
CA TYR A 82 -10.81 5.64 10.48
C TYR A 82 -11.19 7.10 10.72
N ALA A 83 -10.97 7.98 9.73
CA ALA A 83 -11.30 9.40 9.86
C ALA A 83 -12.81 9.64 9.98
N LEU A 84 -13.66 8.82 9.35
CA LEU A 84 -15.12 8.92 9.47
C LEU A 84 -15.65 8.39 10.81
N VAL A 85 -15.04 7.32 11.33
CA VAL A 85 -15.43 6.69 12.61
C VAL A 85 -14.94 7.48 13.80
N LEU A 86 -13.67 7.93 13.79
CA LEU A 86 -13.01 8.56 14.93
C LEU A 86 -13.01 10.09 14.86
N GLY A 87 -13.19 10.68 13.67
CA GLY A 87 -13.14 12.12 13.45
C GLY A 87 -14.47 12.84 13.70
N ASN A 88 -14.40 14.17 13.76
CA ASN A 88 -15.58 15.02 13.93
C ASN A 88 -16.50 14.95 12.69
N THR A 89 -17.82 15.01 12.91
CA THR A 89 -18.81 15.01 11.83
C THR A 89 -18.66 16.19 10.87
N SER A 90 -18.14 17.33 11.34
CA SER A 90 -17.94 18.55 10.55
C SER A 90 -16.98 18.36 9.36
N ILE A 91 -16.01 17.46 9.48
CA ILE A 91 -14.99 17.22 8.45
C ILE A 91 -15.33 16.05 7.50
N ARG A 92 -16.47 15.37 7.71
CA ARG A 92 -16.81 14.16 6.92
C ARG A 92 -16.99 14.45 5.43
N LYS A 93 -17.67 15.54 5.07
CA LYS A 93 -17.88 15.93 3.67
C LYS A 93 -16.56 16.16 2.92
N PRO A 94 -15.65 17.04 3.39
CA PRO A 94 -14.39 17.24 2.68
C PRO A 94 -13.53 15.98 2.66
N LEU A 95 -13.54 15.15 3.71
CA LEU A 95 -12.84 13.86 3.72
C LEU A 95 -13.36 12.92 2.63
N ILE A 96 -14.68 12.69 2.56
CA ILE A 96 -15.27 11.79 1.56
C ILE A 96 -14.95 12.28 0.17
N THR A 97 -15.16 13.57 -0.13
CA THR A 97 -14.86 14.11 -1.46
C THR A 97 -13.38 13.98 -1.81
N GLY A 98 -12.47 14.39 -0.92
CA GLY A 98 -11.03 14.35 -1.19
C GLY A 98 -10.51 12.93 -1.39
N PHE A 99 -10.83 12.02 -0.47
CA PHE A 99 -10.41 10.62 -0.58
C PHE A 99 -11.05 9.93 -1.79
N SER A 100 -12.33 10.22 -2.12
CA SER A 100 -12.99 9.61 -3.28
C SER A 100 -12.34 10.04 -4.59
N ILE A 101 -11.93 11.31 -4.72
CA ILE A 101 -11.22 11.80 -5.92
C ILE A 101 -9.88 11.09 -6.07
N ILE A 102 -9.09 11.00 -4.99
CA ILE A 102 -7.78 10.35 -5.02
C ILE A 102 -7.92 8.86 -5.36
N ILE A 103 -8.83 8.14 -4.70
CA ILE A 103 -9.06 6.72 -4.95
C ILE A 103 -9.57 6.49 -6.38
N ALA A 104 -10.52 7.30 -6.86
CA ALA A 104 -11.02 7.18 -8.24
C ALA A 104 -9.91 7.41 -9.26
N ALA A 105 -9.08 8.44 -9.07
CA ALA A 105 -7.94 8.72 -9.94
C ALA A 105 -6.94 7.56 -9.94
N SER A 106 -6.62 7.00 -8.76
CA SER A 106 -5.75 5.83 -8.65
C SER A 106 -6.33 4.59 -9.33
N VAL A 107 -7.64 4.32 -9.18
CA VAL A 107 -8.32 3.21 -9.85
C VAL A 107 -8.27 3.37 -11.37
N VAL A 108 -8.54 4.58 -11.89
CA VAL A 108 -8.41 4.85 -13.33
C VAL A 108 -6.98 4.61 -13.80
N ALA A 109 -5.99 5.10 -13.07
CA ALA A 109 -4.58 4.88 -13.42
C ALA A 109 -4.21 3.38 -13.40
N ILE A 110 -4.73 2.59 -12.44
CA ILE A 110 -4.52 1.14 -12.37
C ILE A 110 -5.10 0.40 -13.59
N PHE A 111 -6.19 0.89 -14.19
CA PHE A 111 -6.76 0.31 -15.40
C PHE A 111 -6.02 0.71 -16.69
N LEU A 112 -5.26 1.80 -16.65
CA LEU A 112 -4.46 2.28 -17.79
C LEU A 112 -3.05 1.70 -17.82
N LEU A 113 -2.57 1.19 -16.67
CA LEU A 113 -1.33 0.44 -16.51
C LEU A 113 -1.60 -1.06 -16.74
#